data_AF-A0A3B8PZJ4-F1
#
_entry.id   AF-A0A3B8PZJ4-F1
#
_cell.length_a   1.000
_cell.length_b   1.000
_cell.length_c   1.000
_cell.angle_alpha   90.00
_cell.angle_beta   90.00
_cell.angle_gamma   90.00
#
_symmetry.space_group_name_H-M   'P 1'
#
loop_
_entity.id
_entity.type
_entity.pdbx_description
1 polymer ?
#
loop_
_entity_poly.entity_id
_entity_poly.type
_entity_poly.pdbx_seq_one_letter_code
_entity_poly.pdbx_strand_id
1 'polypeptide(L)'
;MLLSCLKLWNFRRFGAEGDIDLKKPHLVVHLRKGLNVLIGENDSGKSAIIDAIRLTLGTHSSEWTRIVDDDFFCDSTRLRIELFFTGLIDDEAKHFIEWPTVSGEIYR
;
A
#
# COMPACT_ATOMS: atom_id res chain seq x y z
N MET A 1 2.24 -6.79 -15.40
CA MET A 1 1.79 -5.96 -14.25
C MET A 1 2.96 -5.42 -13.42
N LEU A 2 2.89 -4.18 -12.92
CA LEU A 2 3.88 -3.53 -12.05
C LEU A 2 3.21 -2.73 -10.93
N LEU A 3 3.65 -2.89 -9.68
CA LEU A 3 3.31 -1.95 -8.60
C LEU A 3 4.00 -0.60 -8.86
N SER A 4 3.22 0.44 -9.13
CA SER A 4 3.70 1.77 -9.53
C SER A 4 3.65 2.79 -8.39
N CYS A 5 2.71 2.63 -7.45
CA CYS A 5 2.57 3.54 -6.34
C CYS A 5 1.99 2.84 -5.10
N LEU A 6 2.54 3.19 -3.94
CA LEU A 6 2.01 2.88 -2.61
C LEU A 6 1.56 4.19 -1.96
N LYS A 7 0.38 4.20 -1.35
CA LYS A 7 -0.06 5.28 -0.47
C LYS A 7 -0.47 4.75 0.90
N LEU A 8 -0.07 5.44 1.96
CA LEU A 8 -0.33 5.04 3.34
C LEU A 8 -1.09 6.11 4.12
N TRP A 9 -2.01 5.68 4.98
CA TRP A 9 -2.66 6.49 6.00
C TRP A 9 -2.66 5.75 7.34
N ASN A 10 -2.17 6.43 8.39
CA ASN A 10 -2.15 5.94 9.77
C ASN A 10 -1.54 4.54 9.90
N PHE A 11 -0.51 4.26 9.10
CA PHE A 11 0.19 2.99 9.08
C PHE A 11 1.53 3.13 9.78
N ARG A 12 1.64 2.54 10.97
CA ARG A 12 2.81 2.60 11.87
C ARG A 12 3.24 4.04 12.10
N ARG A 13 4.43 4.43 11.63
CA ARG A 13 4.96 5.79 11.80
C ARG A 13 4.40 6.82 10.82
N PHE A 14 3.66 6.38 9.80
CA PHE A 14 3.11 7.26 8.77
C PHE A 14 1.66 7.61 9.09
N GLY A 15 1.47 8.65 9.90
CA GLY A 15 0.17 9.14 10.30
C GLY A 15 0.22 10.58 10.81
N ALA A 16 -0.96 11.09 11.14
CA ALA A 16 -1.13 12.38 11.79
C ALA A 16 -2.26 12.28 12.82
N GLU A 17 -2.23 13.14 13.83
CA GLU A 17 -3.31 13.27 14.79
C GLU A 17 -4.58 13.82 14.12
N GLY A 18 -5.74 13.35 14.58
CA GLY A 18 -7.04 13.75 14.07
C GLY A 18 -7.64 12.79 13.03
N ASP A 19 -8.68 13.27 12.35
CA ASP A 19 -9.43 12.46 11.39
C ASP A 19 -8.63 12.19 10.10
N ILE A 20 -8.77 10.98 9.56
CA ILE A 20 -8.17 10.61 8.26
C ILE A 20 -8.78 11.45 7.13
N ASP A 21 -7.94 12.26 6.48
CA ASP A 21 -8.25 12.85 5.18
C ASP A 21 -7.86 11.86 4.06
N LEU A 22 -8.88 11.22 3.47
CA LEU A 22 -8.73 10.25 2.39
C LEU A 22 -8.07 10.82 1.13
N LYS A 23 -7.98 12.14 0.98
CA LYS A 23 -7.31 12.80 -0.16
C LYS A 23 -5.83 13.09 0.12
N LYS A 24 -5.40 13.05 1.38
CA LYS A 24 -4.03 13.40 1.80
C LYS A 24 -3.33 12.20 2.46
N PRO A 25 -2.67 11.34 1.68
CA PRO A 25 -1.84 10.27 2.23
C PRO A 25 -0.68 10.82 3.06
N HIS A 26 -0.36 10.13 4.15
CA HIS A 26 0.79 10.44 5.01
C HIS A 26 2.12 9.99 4.39
N LEU A 27 2.08 9.02 3.47
CA LEU A 27 3.22 8.66 2.63
C LEU A 27 2.75 8.31 1.22
N VAL A 28 3.49 8.77 0.22
CA VAL A 28 3.37 8.34 -1.18
C VAL A 28 4.73 7.85 -1.66
N VAL A 29 4.79 6.60 -2.12
CA VAL A 29 6.01 6.02 -2.68
C VAL A 29 5.74 5.68 -4.14
N HIS A 30 6.57 6.22 -5.03
CA HIS A 30 6.55 5.88 -6.45
C HIS A 30 7.59 4.80 -6.75
N LEU A 31 7.15 3.73 -7.40
CA LEU A 31 7.97 2.59 -7.77
C LEU A 31 8.09 2.53 -9.29
N ARG A 32 9.26 2.11 -9.76
CA ARG A 32 9.59 2.00 -11.18
C ARG A 32 9.68 0.53 -11.60
N LYS A 33 9.59 0.30 -12.91
CA LYS A 33 9.86 -1.02 -13.47
C LYS A 33 11.31 -1.40 -13.21
N GLY A 34 11.54 -2.61 -12.72
CA GLY A 34 12.88 -3.13 -12.41
C GLY A 34 13.22 -3.01 -10.92
N LEU A 35 14.50 -2.78 -10.62
CA LEU A 35 15.00 -2.74 -9.25
C LEU A 35 14.70 -1.38 -8.58
N ASN A 36 14.01 -1.44 -7.44
CA ASN A 36 13.81 -0.28 -6.56
C ASN A 36 14.64 -0.49 -5.30
N VAL A 37 15.45 0.50 -4.92
CA VAL A 37 16.28 0.46 -3.71
C VAL A 37 15.73 1.45 -2.71
N LEU A 38 15.34 0.97 -1.53
CA LEU A 38 14.89 1.81 -0.41
C LEU A 38 16.09 2.16 0.48
N ILE A 39 16.41 3.45 0.58
CA ILE A 39 17.57 3.96 1.34
C ILE A 39 17.09 4.94 2.41
N GLY A 40 17.73 4.93 3.57
CA GLY A 40 17.46 5.82 4.68
C GLY A 40 18.01 5.27 5.99
N GLU A 41 17.95 6.06 7.05
CA GLU A 41 18.40 5.68 8.40
C GLU A 41 17.68 4.45 8.95
N ASN A 42 18.28 3.74 9.90
CA ASN A 42 17.57 2.68 10.61
C ASN A 42 16.30 3.23 11.25
N ASP A 43 15.26 2.41 11.28
CA ASP A 43 13.93 2.77 11.77
C ASP A 43 13.24 3.92 11.00
N SER A 44 13.77 4.32 9.84
CA SER A 44 13.16 5.36 9.00
C SER A 44 11.77 4.98 8.44
N GLY A 45 11.36 3.71 8.54
CA GLY A 45 10.10 3.21 7.99
C GLY A 45 10.23 2.40 6.69
N LYS A 46 11.45 2.05 6.27
CA LYS A 46 11.69 1.18 5.09
C LYS A 46 10.98 -0.17 5.21
N SER A 47 11.06 -0.82 6.37
CA SER A 47 10.36 -2.10 6.60
C SER A 47 8.85 -1.93 6.55
N ALA A 48 8.31 -0.83 7.08
CA ALA A 48 6.88 -0.53 7.02
C ALA A 48 6.35 -0.39 5.58
N ILE A 49 7.13 0.18 4.66
CA ILE A 49 6.78 0.23 3.23
C ILE A 49 6.61 -1.19 2.65
N ILE A 50 7.56 -2.08 2.95
CA ILE A 50 7.52 -3.47 2.44
C ILE A 50 6.38 -4.25 3.10
N ASP A 51 6.17 -4.08 4.39
CA ASP A 51 5.13 -4.79 5.14
C ASP A 51 3.73 -4.34 4.70
N ALA A 52 3.51 -3.06 4.40
CA ALA A 52 2.25 -2.58 3.83
C ALA A 52 1.92 -3.24 2.48
N ILE A 53 2.94 -3.42 1.63
CA ILE A 53 2.78 -4.12 0.35
C ILE A 53 2.42 -5.59 0.58
N ARG A 54 3.11 -6.27 1.51
CA ARG A 54 2.84 -7.69 1.86
C ARG A 54 1.44 -7.88 2.44
N LEU A 55 1.06 -7.03 3.39
CA LEU A 55 -0.26 -7.01 4.03
C LEU A 55 -1.38 -6.87 2.99
N THR A 56 -1.20 -6.02 1.99
CA THR A 56 -2.23 -5.75 0.97
C THR A 56 -2.29 -6.84 -0.10
N LEU A 57 -1.14 -7.43 -0.46
CA LEU A 57 -1.08 -8.45 -1.51
C LEU A 57 -1.38 -9.87 -1.04
N GLY A 58 -1.51 -10.09 0.28
CA GLY A 58 -1.94 -11.37 0.83
C GLY A 58 -1.06 -12.53 0.36
N THR A 59 0.27 -12.42 0.47
CA THR A 59 1.16 -13.54 0.11
C THR A 59 0.80 -14.77 0.94
N HIS A 60 0.44 -15.87 0.28
CA HIS A 60 0.23 -17.22 0.85
C HIS A 60 1.52 -17.82 1.48
N SER A 61 2.40 -17.01 2.06
CA SER A 61 3.44 -17.49 2.95
C SER A 61 2.78 -17.92 4.27
N SER A 62 3.30 -19.00 4.86
CA SER A 62 2.76 -19.69 6.04
C SER A 62 2.54 -18.82 7.29
N GLU A 63 3.02 -17.56 7.29
CA GLU A 63 2.71 -16.53 8.27
C GLU A 63 1.63 -15.61 7.72
N TRP A 64 0.39 -15.83 8.16
CA TRP A 64 -0.71 -14.93 7.89
C TRP A 64 -0.39 -13.56 8.50
N THR A 65 0.01 -12.59 7.68
CA THR A 65 0.25 -11.21 8.14
C THR A 65 -1.11 -10.56 8.39
N ARG A 66 -1.62 -10.63 9.63
CA ARG A 66 -2.80 -9.85 10.06
C ARG A 66 -2.36 -8.45 10.41
N ILE A 67 -3.26 -7.50 10.19
CA ILE A 67 -3.17 -6.18 10.83
C ILE A 67 -3.21 -6.42 12.34
N VAL A 68 -2.24 -5.85 13.06
CA VAL A 68 -2.19 -5.83 14.53
C VAL A 68 -2.23 -4.39 15.05
N ASP A 69 -2.40 -4.21 16.36
CA ASP A 69 -2.50 -2.87 16.98
C ASP A 69 -1.26 -2.00 16.70
N ASP A 70 -0.07 -2.61 16.65
CA ASP A 70 1.19 -1.91 16.33
C ASP A 70 1.26 -1.40 14.88
N ASP A 71 0.38 -1.85 13.98
CA ASP A 71 0.30 -1.33 12.62
C ASP A 71 -0.43 0.01 12.53
N PHE A 72 -1.13 0.44 13.58
CA PHE A 72 -1.82 1.72 13.62
C PHE A 72 -0.89 2.84 14.11
N PHE A 73 -1.06 4.04 13.55
CA PHE A 73 -0.34 5.22 14.03
C PHE A 73 -0.94 5.71 15.35
N CYS A 74 -0.15 5.67 16.43
CA CYS A 74 -0.56 6.09 17.78
C CYS A 74 -1.92 5.49 18.16
N ASP A 75 -2.88 6.30 18.60
CA ASP A 75 -4.22 5.84 19.00
C ASP A 75 -5.23 5.79 17.84
N SER A 76 -4.74 5.73 16.59
CA SER A 76 -5.62 5.64 15.42
C SER A 76 -6.39 4.32 15.41
N THR A 77 -7.70 4.38 15.18
CA THR A 77 -8.56 3.18 15.06
C THR A 77 -8.76 2.73 13.61
N ARG A 78 -8.24 3.51 12.66
CA ARG A 78 -8.38 3.27 11.21
C ARG A 78 -7.04 3.50 10.54
N LEU A 79 -6.74 2.65 9.56
CA LEU A 79 -5.63 2.81 8.64
C LEU A 79 -6.10 2.54 7.22
N ARG A 80 -5.35 3.02 6.22
CA ARG A 80 -5.59 2.72 4.81
C ARG A 80 -4.27 2.46 4.11
N ILE A 81 -4.24 1.43 3.28
CA ILE A 81 -3.13 1.14 2.38
C ILE A 81 -3.72 1.06 0.98
N GLU A 82 -3.11 1.76 0.03
CA GLU A 82 -3.47 1.65 -1.38
C GLU A 82 -2.27 1.27 -2.21
N LEU A 83 -2.47 0.31 -3.11
CA LEU A 83 -1.52 -0.12 -4.11
C LEU A 83 -2.07 0.18 -5.50
N PHE A 84 -1.27 0.86 -6.31
CA PHE A 84 -1.61 1.16 -7.70
C PHE A 84 -0.75 0.33 -8.64
N PHE A 85 -1.39 -0.54 -9.41
CA PHE A 85 -0.73 -1.35 -10.43
C PHE A 85 -0.90 -0.71 -11.82
N THR A 86 0.15 -0.80 -12.64
CA THR A 86 0.14 -0.34 -14.04
C THR A 86 0.67 -1.45 -14.95
N GLY A 87 0.41 -1.33 -16.26
CA GLY A 87 0.87 -2.31 -17.24
C GLY A 87 0.30 -3.71 -17.01
N LEU A 88 -0.98 -3.78 -16.61
CA LEU A 88 -1.78 -5.00 -16.65
C LEU A 88 -2.06 -5.34 -18.11
N ILE A 89 -1.78 -6.59 -18.51
CA ILE A 89 -2.33 -7.16 -19.75
C ILE A 89 -3.63 -7.90 -19.41
N ASP A 90 -4.56 -8.00 -20.35
CA ASP A 90 -5.92 -8.55 -20.12
C ASP A 90 -5.90 -9.94 -19.46
N ASP A 91 -4.89 -10.75 -19.76
CA ASP A 91 -4.74 -12.10 -19.18
C ASP A 91 -4.28 -12.10 -17.72
N GLU A 92 -3.64 -11.03 -17.23
CA GLU A 92 -3.24 -10.89 -15.82
C GLU A 92 -4.37 -10.30 -14.97
N ALA A 93 -5.23 -9.46 -15.54
CA ALA A 93 -6.33 -8.81 -14.82
C ALA A 93 -7.32 -9.82 -14.22
N LYS A 94 -7.49 -10.99 -14.86
CA LYS A 94 -8.35 -12.08 -14.37
C LYS A 94 -7.92 -12.64 -13.01
N HIS A 95 -6.65 -12.50 -12.64
CA HIS A 95 -6.11 -12.95 -11.36
C HIS A 95 -6.33 -11.95 -10.21
N PHE A 96 -6.79 -10.72 -10.51
CA PHE A 96 -6.99 -9.63 -9.53
C PHE A 96 -8.48 -9.32 -9.23
N ILE A 97 -9.39 -10.16 -9.70
CA ILE A 97 -10.85 -9.94 -9.62
C ILE A 97 -11.38 -9.86 -8.17
N GLU A 98 -10.60 -10.27 -7.16
CA GLU A 98 -11.10 -10.29 -5.78
C GLU A 98 -11.34 -8.89 -5.16
N TRP A 99 -10.61 -7.81 -5.56
CA TRP A 99 -10.84 -6.45 -5.00
C TRP A 99 -10.43 -5.24 -5.88
N PRO A 100 -11.00 -4.99 -7.08
CA PRO A 100 -10.69 -3.75 -7.81
C PRO A 100 -11.62 -2.59 -7.39
N THR A 101 -11.03 -1.44 -7.04
CA THR A 101 -11.66 -0.12 -7.22
C THR A 101 -11.11 0.48 -8.52
N VAL A 102 -11.92 0.51 -9.58
CA VAL A 102 -11.52 1.08 -10.87
C VAL A 102 -11.71 2.59 -10.82
N SER A 103 -10.63 3.36 -11.00
CA SER A 103 -10.71 4.79 -11.28
C SER A 103 -10.18 5.05 -12.68
N GLY A 104 -11.11 5.21 -13.63
CA GLY A 104 -10.83 5.60 -15.00
C GLY A 104 -12.09 6.24 -15.59
N GLU A 105 -11.93 7.37 -16.27
CA GLU A 105 -12.99 7.90 -17.12
C GLU A 105 -13.23 6.88 -18.24
N ILE A 106 -14.42 6.29 -18.25
CA ILE A 106 -14.89 5.51 -19.38
C ILE A 106 -15.15 6.53 -20.49
N TYR A 107 -14.14 6.79 -21.33
CA TYR A 107 -14.37 7.43 -22.62
C TYR A 107 -15.23 6.46 -23.43
N ARG A 108 -16.55 6.73 -23.44
CA ARG A 108 -17.48 6.25 -24.45
C ARG A 108 -17.49 7.22 -25.62
#